data_AF-A0A0Q6WG12-F1
#
_entry.id   AF-A0A0Q6WG12-F1
#
_cell.length_a   1.000
_cell.length_b   1.000
_cell.length_c   1.000
_cell.angle_alpha   90.00
_cell.angle_beta   90.00
_cell.angle_gamma   90.00
#
_symmetry.space_group_name_H-M   'P 1'
#
loop_
_entity.id
_entity.type
_entity.pdbx_description
1 polymer ?
#
loop_
_entity_poly.entity_id
_entity_poly.type
_entity_poly.pdbx_seq_one_letter_code
_entity_poly.pdbx_strand_id
1 'polypeptide(L)'
;MSNKRKPGDVVLTVIFDIDQDSQLLQWSFTIDGEPISGKGVETGLLAFVTGDTLKLVAIAKSKNGKLNRVTIDDCFIITTPRVITRREDMENAGQFAPPSPFARQNAVVNFGTGAFEGSNEEAVWVPPVQFDCSNLGRWELSFIMTTTIHRTGDMLGHEERRVFGFDPECEVGPGG
;
A
#
# COMPACT_ATOMS: atom_id res chain seq x y z
N MET A 1 13.25 19.92 23.27
CA MET A 1 12.09 20.21 22.38
C MET A 1 12.19 19.26 21.20
N SER A 2 11.31 18.27 21.10
CA SER A 2 11.32 17.31 19.99
C SER A 2 10.84 18.02 18.72
N ASN A 3 11.66 18.00 17.67
CA ASN A 3 11.34 18.60 16.39
C ASN A 3 10.28 17.73 15.71
N LYS A 4 8.99 18.06 15.88
CA LYS A 4 7.89 17.31 15.26
C LYS A 4 7.96 17.48 13.75
N ARG A 5 7.93 16.35 13.01
CA ARG A 5 7.89 16.35 11.54
C ARG A 5 6.64 17.12 11.07
N LYS A 6 6.80 17.96 10.04
CA LYS A 6 5.67 18.64 9.40
C LYS A 6 4.88 17.63 8.55
N PRO A 7 3.56 17.81 8.41
CA PRO A 7 2.76 17.00 7.51
C PRO A 7 3.26 17.12 6.07
N GLY A 8 3.17 16.03 5.30
CA GLY A 8 3.57 16.00 3.90
C GLY A 8 2.89 14.89 3.11
N ASP A 9 3.28 14.77 1.84
CA ASP A 9 2.78 13.73 0.95
C ASP A 9 3.53 12.42 1.23
N VAL A 10 2.81 11.43 1.73
CA VAL A 10 3.33 10.07 1.91
C VAL A 10 2.92 9.22 0.72
N VAL A 11 3.89 8.72 -0.04
CA VAL A 11 3.65 7.93 -1.25
C VAL A 11 3.92 6.46 -0.97
N LEU A 12 2.87 5.65 -1.03
CA LEU A 12 2.97 4.20 -1.18
C LEU A 12 3.27 3.88 -2.65
N THR A 13 4.47 3.39 -2.94
CA THR A 13 4.80 2.85 -4.27
C THR A 13 4.71 1.33 -4.21
N VAL A 14 3.97 0.73 -5.14
CA VAL A 14 3.89 -0.72 -5.31
C VAL A 14 4.33 -1.10 -6.72
N ILE A 15 5.20 -2.11 -6.82
CA ILE A 15 5.75 -2.59 -8.10
C ILE A 15 5.50 -4.08 -8.20
N PHE A 16 4.85 -4.52 -9.28
CA PHE A 16 4.56 -5.92 -9.54
C PHE A 16 5.09 -6.34 -10.92
N ASP A 17 5.56 -7.58 -10.98
CA ASP A 17 6.09 -8.21 -12.18
C ASP A 17 4.97 -8.90 -12.96
N ILE A 18 4.72 -8.45 -14.18
CA ILE A 18 3.70 -9.04 -15.05
C ILE A 18 4.20 -10.29 -15.79
N ASP A 19 5.51 -10.47 -15.89
CA ASP A 19 6.13 -11.65 -16.51
C ASP A 19 6.17 -12.84 -15.55
N GLN A 20 5.89 -12.59 -14.27
CA GLN A 20 5.79 -13.60 -13.20
C GLN A 20 7.11 -14.32 -12.91
N ASP A 21 8.25 -13.65 -13.08
CA ASP A 21 9.49 -14.16 -12.51
C ASP A 21 9.44 -14.13 -10.97
N SER A 22 8.56 -13.29 -10.41
CA SER A 22 8.25 -13.25 -8.98
C SER A 22 6.76 -13.03 -8.74
N GLN A 23 6.25 -13.65 -7.67
CA GLN A 23 4.91 -13.36 -7.12
C GLN A 23 4.94 -12.21 -6.10
N LEU A 24 6.13 -11.71 -5.74
CA LEU A 24 6.30 -10.71 -4.71
C LEU A 24 5.87 -9.34 -5.23
N LEU A 25 5.01 -8.68 -4.46
CA LEU A 25 4.75 -7.26 -4.59
C LEU A 25 5.89 -6.51 -3.91
N GLN A 26 6.67 -5.74 -4.66
CA GLN A 26 7.62 -4.81 -4.07
C GLN A 26 6.87 -3.56 -3.62
N TRP A 27 7.19 -3.05 -2.44
CA TRP A 27 6.51 -1.88 -1.90
C TRP A 27 7.46 -0.99 -1.11
N SER A 28 7.15 0.30 -1.07
CA SER A 28 7.84 1.28 -0.24
C SER A 28 6.91 2.43 0.14
N PHE A 29 7.18 3.05 1.28
CA PHE A 29 6.55 4.29 1.69
C PHE A 29 7.62 5.37 1.79
N THR A 30 7.42 6.48 1.08
CA THR A 30 8.32 7.62 1.12
C THR A 30 7.57 8.89 1.49
N ILE A 31 8.27 9.83 2.08
CA ILE A 31 7.83 11.20 2.29
C ILE A 31 8.90 12.13 1.75
N ASP A 32 8.51 13.04 0.86
CA ASP A 32 9.44 13.95 0.18
C ASP A 32 10.63 13.20 -0.50
N GLY A 33 10.39 11.97 -0.96
CA GLY A 33 11.39 11.11 -1.60
C GLY A 33 12.23 10.24 -0.65
N GLU A 34 12.09 10.43 0.67
CA GLU A 34 12.86 9.69 1.68
C GLU A 34 12.02 8.61 2.36
N PRO A 35 12.58 7.45 2.73
CA PRO A 35 11.83 6.40 3.43
C PRO A 35 11.18 6.91 4.72
N ILE A 36 9.88 6.65 4.88
CA ILE A 36 9.21 6.97 6.14
C ILE A 36 9.64 5.94 7.20
N SER A 37 10.18 6.43 8.31
CA SER A 37 10.56 5.59 9.45
C SER A 37 10.37 6.33 10.75
N GLY A 38 9.85 5.63 11.76
CA GLY A 38 9.82 6.12 13.13
C GLY A 38 11.23 6.18 13.73
N LYS A 39 11.37 6.95 14.82
CA LYS A 39 12.63 7.09 15.57
C LYS A 39 12.46 6.58 17.00
N GLY A 40 13.53 6.07 17.60
CA GLY A 40 13.48 5.58 18.99
C GLY A 40 12.62 4.33 19.13
N VAL A 41 11.58 4.39 19.96
CA VAL A 41 10.65 3.26 20.19
C VAL A 41 9.76 2.92 18.98
N GLU A 42 9.76 3.77 17.96
CA GLU A 42 9.01 3.60 16.70
C GLU A 42 9.92 3.15 15.54
N THR A 43 11.19 2.85 15.82
CA THR A 43 12.13 2.39 14.78
C THR A 43 11.59 1.14 14.09
N GLY A 44 11.56 1.15 12.76
CA GLY A 44 10.98 0.08 11.95
C GLY A 44 9.49 0.22 11.65
N LEU A 45 8.80 1.21 12.24
CA LEU A 45 7.40 1.53 11.95
C LEU A 45 7.27 2.64 10.90
N LEU A 46 6.16 2.63 10.16
CA LEU A 46 5.73 3.74 9.32
C LEU A 46 5.17 4.88 10.21
N ALA A 47 5.92 5.98 10.33
CA ALA A 47 5.59 7.08 11.25
C ALA A 47 4.83 8.23 10.58
N PHE A 48 3.54 8.01 10.34
CA PHE A 48 2.61 9.06 9.92
C PHE A 48 2.39 10.10 11.02
N VAL A 49 2.13 11.35 10.63
CA VAL A 49 1.67 12.43 11.51
C VAL A 49 0.31 12.92 11.03
N THR A 50 -0.47 13.53 11.92
CA THR A 50 -1.76 14.10 11.56
C THR A 50 -1.60 15.16 10.47
N GLY A 51 -2.38 15.04 9.41
CA GLY A 51 -2.34 15.90 8.24
C GLY A 51 -1.45 15.41 7.11
N ASP A 52 -0.72 14.28 7.27
CA ASP A 52 -0.11 13.64 6.10
C ASP A 52 -1.18 13.20 5.11
N THR A 53 -0.86 13.26 3.82
CA THR A 53 -1.73 12.76 2.77
C THR A 53 -1.11 11.51 2.15
N LEU A 54 -1.77 10.37 2.32
CA LEU A 54 -1.41 9.09 1.70
C LEU A 54 -1.82 9.08 0.23
N LYS A 55 -0.86 8.80 -0.64
CA LYS A 55 -1.01 8.63 -2.09
C LYS A 55 -0.51 7.24 -2.50
N LEU A 56 -1.03 6.71 -3.60
CA LEU A 56 -0.59 5.44 -4.19
C LEU A 56 0.04 5.67 -5.56
N VAL A 57 1.09 4.93 -5.87
CA VAL A 57 1.64 4.75 -7.21
C VAL A 57 1.81 3.25 -7.45
N ALA A 58 1.06 2.70 -8.40
CA ALA A 58 1.21 1.30 -8.82
C ALA A 58 1.97 1.22 -10.14
N ILE A 59 2.99 0.36 -10.19
CA ILE A 59 3.87 0.19 -11.35
C ILE A 59 3.85 -1.28 -11.77
N ALA A 60 3.34 -1.53 -12.96
CA ALA A 60 3.46 -2.83 -13.61
C ALA A 60 4.78 -2.87 -14.38
N LYS A 61 5.61 -3.89 -14.18
CA LYS A 61 6.86 -4.07 -14.94
C LYS A 61 6.88 -5.37 -15.73
N SER A 62 7.40 -5.30 -16.95
CA SER A 62 7.72 -6.41 -17.83
C SER A 62 9.19 -6.33 -18.25
N LYS A 63 9.91 -7.43 -18.12
CA LYS A 63 11.27 -7.61 -18.67
C LYS A 63 11.24 -8.11 -20.12
N ASN A 64 10.12 -8.68 -20.56
CA ASN A 64 9.99 -9.25 -21.90
C ASN A 64 9.38 -8.28 -22.93
N GLY A 65 8.98 -7.08 -22.51
CA GLY A 65 8.41 -6.08 -23.41
C GLY A 65 7.03 -6.45 -23.96
N LYS A 66 6.23 -7.22 -23.22
CA LYS A 66 4.94 -7.77 -23.68
C LYS A 66 3.73 -7.15 -23.00
N LEU A 67 3.83 -5.94 -22.47
CA LEU A 67 2.70 -5.27 -21.85
C LEU A 67 1.85 -4.52 -22.88
N ASN A 68 0.56 -4.86 -22.96
CA ASN A 68 -0.40 -4.09 -23.76
C ASN A 68 -1.19 -3.14 -22.85
N ARG A 69 -1.86 -3.71 -21.84
CA ARG A 69 -2.72 -2.97 -20.92
C ARG A 69 -2.77 -3.66 -19.57
N VAL A 70 -2.84 -2.86 -18.50
CA VAL A 70 -3.20 -3.34 -17.17
C VAL A 70 -4.45 -2.61 -16.71
N THR A 71 -5.35 -3.35 -16.08
CA THR A 71 -6.50 -2.81 -15.37
C THR A 71 -6.35 -3.14 -13.89
N ILE A 72 -6.55 -2.15 -13.02
CA ILE A 72 -6.77 -2.34 -11.59
C ILE A 72 -8.26 -2.54 -11.39
N ASP A 73 -8.63 -3.76 -11.00
CA ASP A 73 -10.02 -4.15 -10.76
C ASP A 73 -10.45 -3.76 -9.34
N ASP A 74 -9.54 -3.84 -8.39
CA ASP A 74 -9.75 -3.53 -6.97
C ASP A 74 -8.41 -3.13 -6.33
N CYS A 75 -8.39 -2.13 -5.44
CA CYS A 75 -7.19 -1.73 -4.73
C CYS A 75 -7.49 -1.17 -3.34
N PHE A 76 -7.01 -1.84 -2.30
CA PHE A 76 -7.35 -1.53 -0.92
C PHE A 76 -6.12 -1.49 -0.01
N ILE A 77 -6.19 -0.58 0.97
CA ILE A 77 -5.38 -0.64 2.18
C ILE A 77 -6.29 -1.03 3.35
N ILE A 78 -5.79 -1.92 4.19
CA ILE A 78 -6.50 -2.49 5.33
C ILE A 78 -5.69 -2.13 6.57
N THR A 79 -6.35 -1.63 7.60
CA THR A 79 -5.70 -1.28 8.87
C THR A 79 -6.40 -1.94 10.04
N THR A 80 -5.62 -2.54 10.94
CA THR A 80 -6.14 -3.15 12.17
C THR A 80 -5.63 -2.37 13.38
N PRO A 81 -6.49 -1.69 14.16
CA PRO A 81 -6.05 -0.89 15.29
C PRO A 81 -5.48 -1.79 16.40
N ARG A 82 -4.31 -1.42 16.91
CA ARG A 82 -3.72 -2.08 18.08
C ARG A 82 -4.19 -1.38 19.35
N VAL A 83 -4.44 -2.19 20.39
CA VAL A 83 -4.79 -1.66 21.71
C VAL A 83 -3.59 -0.92 22.31
N ILE A 84 -3.84 0.23 22.94
CA ILE A 84 -2.80 0.93 23.69
C ILE A 84 -2.45 0.11 24.93
N THR A 85 -1.20 -0.29 25.06
CA THR A 85 -0.74 -1.03 26.24
C THR A 85 -0.36 -0.08 27.38
N ARG A 86 -0.44 -0.56 28.62
CA ARG A 86 0.04 0.19 29.81
C ARG A 86 1.50 0.62 29.72
N ARG A 87 2.31 -0.09 28.92
CA ARG A 87 3.72 0.24 28.72
C ARG A 87 3.90 1.45 27.81
N GLU A 88 2.98 1.64 26.87
CA GLU A 88 3.02 2.75 25.91
C GLU A 88 2.40 4.02 26.50
N ASP A 89 1.24 3.88 27.15
CA ASP A 89 0.54 4.98 27.79
C ASP A 89 -0.31 4.43 28.94
N MET A 90 0.01 4.85 30.17
CA MET A 90 -0.67 4.38 31.37
C MET A 90 -2.09 4.94 31.51
N GLU A 91 -2.34 6.15 31.01
CA GLU A 91 -3.64 6.83 31.11
C GLU A 91 -4.63 6.31 30.06
N ASN A 92 -4.14 5.97 28.87
CA ASN A 92 -4.97 5.51 27.77
C ASN A 92 -4.94 3.98 27.54
N ALA A 93 -4.36 3.23 28.47
CA ALA A 93 -4.25 1.79 28.37
C ALA A 93 -5.62 1.10 28.23
N GLY A 94 -5.73 0.17 27.28
CA GLY A 94 -6.97 -0.56 26.99
C GLY A 94 -7.94 0.16 26.05
N GLN A 95 -7.61 1.39 25.63
CA GLN A 95 -8.36 2.08 24.58
C GLN A 95 -7.94 1.58 23.19
N PHE A 96 -8.90 1.55 22.27
CA PHE A 96 -8.68 1.24 20.87
C PHE A 96 -8.63 2.53 20.05
N ALA A 97 -7.68 2.60 19.13
CA ALA A 97 -7.67 3.64 18.11
C ALA A 97 -8.87 3.46 17.14
N PRO A 98 -9.27 4.50 16.38
CA PRO A 98 -10.23 4.35 15.30
C PRO A 98 -9.82 3.25 14.32
N PRO A 99 -10.76 2.66 13.55
CA PRO A 99 -10.48 1.55 12.62
C PRO A 99 -9.33 1.81 11.65
N SER A 100 -9.15 3.06 11.21
CA SER A 100 -8.05 3.45 10.32
C SER A 100 -7.52 4.85 10.65
N PRO A 101 -6.23 5.14 10.39
CA PRO A 101 -5.71 6.51 10.37
C PRO A 101 -6.25 7.32 9.18
N PHE A 102 -6.73 6.63 8.13
CA PHE A 102 -7.16 7.19 6.84
C PHE A 102 -8.68 7.30 6.71
N ALA A 103 -9.42 6.59 7.58
CA ALA A 103 -10.88 6.61 7.63
C ALA A 103 -11.40 6.38 9.04
N ARG A 104 -12.27 7.26 9.53
CA ARG A 104 -12.76 7.20 10.93
C ARG A 104 -13.65 6.01 11.24
N GLN A 105 -14.34 5.44 10.25
CA GLN A 105 -15.39 4.43 10.46
C GLN A 105 -15.04 3.06 9.86
N ASN A 106 -14.08 3.01 8.94
CA ASN A 106 -13.78 1.81 8.17
C ASN A 106 -12.31 1.45 8.29
N ALA A 107 -12.02 0.17 8.52
CA ALA A 107 -10.67 -0.40 8.50
C ALA A 107 -10.14 -0.57 7.06
N VAL A 108 -11.04 -0.69 6.08
CA VAL A 108 -10.72 -0.91 4.68
C VAL A 108 -10.96 0.37 3.90
N VAL A 109 -9.96 0.79 3.14
CA VAL A 109 -9.98 2.03 2.37
C VAL A 109 -9.66 1.71 0.91
N ASN A 110 -10.47 2.22 -0.02
CA ASN A 110 -10.46 1.87 -1.43
C ASN A 110 -9.83 2.98 -2.29
N PHE A 111 -8.73 2.68 -2.99
CA PHE A 111 -8.10 3.59 -3.96
C PHE A 111 -8.83 3.66 -5.32
N GLY A 112 -9.76 2.75 -5.55
CA GLY A 112 -10.59 2.68 -6.74
C GLY A 112 -10.05 1.71 -7.78
N THR A 113 -10.54 1.91 -9.00
CA THR A 113 -10.27 1.07 -10.17
C THR A 113 -9.74 1.93 -11.30
N GLY A 114 -9.00 1.36 -12.24
CA GLY A 114 -8.52 2.12 -13.40
C GLY A 114 -7.86 1.26 -14.44
N ALA A 115 -7.86 1.73 -15.68
CA ALA A 115 -7.10 1.11 -16.75
C ALA A 115 -6.02 2.07 -17.21
N PHE A 116 -4.85 1.54 -17.50
CA PHE A 116 -3.71 2.33 -17.92
C PHE A 116 -2.89 1.56 -18.94
N GLU A 117 -2.51 2.28 -19.99
CA GLU A 117 -1.63 1.81 -21.04
C GLU A 117 -0.25 2.37 -20.74
N GLY A 118 0.73 1.47 -20.75
CA GLY A 118 2.12 1.81 -20.52
C GLY A 118 2.92 1.80 -21.81
N SER A 119 4.23 1.87 -21.63
CA SER A 119 5.14 1.29 -22.62
C SER A 119 5.01 -0.25 -22.62
N ASN A 120 5.68 -0.90 -23.57
CA ASN A 120 5.79 -2.35 -23.62
C ASN A 120 6.41 -2.98 -22.35
N GLU A 121 7.18 -2.19 -21.58
CA GLU A 121 7.95 -2.67 -20.42
C GLU A 121 7.40 -2.17 -19.08
N GLU A 122 6.68 -1.05 -19.07
CA GLU A 122 6.22 -0.42 -17.84
C GLU A 122 4.90 0.32 -18.05
N ALA A 123 3.96 0.12 -17.14
CA ALA A 123 2.75 0.93 -17.01
C ALA A 123 2.63 1.47 -15.58
N VAL A 124 2.18 2.72 -15.45
CA VAL A 124 2.03 3.40 -14.15
C VAL A 124 0.59 3.84 -13.94
N TRP A 125 0.05 3.55 -12.75
CA TRP A 125 -1.25 4.00 -12.31
C TRP A 125 -1.16 4.82 -11.03
N VAL A 126 -1.80 5.98 -11.05
CA VAL A 126 -1.93 6.87 -9.90
C VAL A 126 -3.43 7.13 -9.72
N PRO A 127 -4.09 6.55 -8.70
CA PRO A 127 -5.49 6.84 -8.43
C PRO A 127 -5.68 8.33 -8.08
N PRO A 128 -6.80 8.95 -8.46
CA PRO A 128 -7.10 10.33 -8.08
C PRO A 128 -7.48 10.47 -6.60
N VAL A 129 -7.79 9.36 -5.92
CA VAL A 129 -8.16 9.33 -4.50
C VAL A 129 -6.91 9.32 -3.64
N GLN A 130 -6.93 10.14 -2.59
CA GLN A 130 -5.90 10.26 -1.57
C GLN A 130 -6.54 10.31 -0.19
N PHE A 131 -5.79 9.98 0.85
CA PHE A 131 -6.33 9.89 2.20
C PHE A 131 -5.51 10.65 3.22
N ASP A 132 -6.16 11.54 3.96
CA ASP A 132 -5.49 12.29 5.01
C ASP A 132 -5.42 11.45 6.30
N CYS A 133 -4.24 11.43 6.92
CA CYS A 133 -4.03 10.88 8.25
C CYS A 133 -4.72 11.79 9.28
N SER A 134 -5.88 11.37 9.76
CA SER A 134 -6.76 12.21 10.58
C SER A 134 -6.63 12.00 12.08
N ASN A 135 -5.90 10.97 12.50
CA ASN A 135 -5.80 10.50 13.87
C ASN A 135 -4.47 9.77 14.09
N LEU A 136 -4.03 9.74 15.35
CA LEU A 136 -2.81 9.06 15.78
C LEU A 136 -3.16 7.81 16.58
N GLY A 137 -2.26 6.83 16.55
CA GLY A 137 -2.46 5.50 17.11
C GLY A 137 -1.47 4.52 16.51
N ARG A 138 -1.73 3.22 16.71
CA ARG A 138 -0.94 2.13 16.12
C ARG A 138 -1.86 1.20 15.35
N TRP A 139 -1.45 0.84 14.16
CA TRP A 139 -2.18 -0.08 13.30
C TRP A 139 -1.22 -1.08 12.68
N GLU A 140 -1.67 -2.31 12.54
CA GLU A 140 -1.16 -3.20 11.50
C GLU A 140 -1.73 -2.73 10.15
N LEU A 141 -0.96 -2.91 9.09
CA LEU A 141 -1.28 -2.40 7.76
C LEU A 141 -1.04 -3.50 6.73
N SER A 142 -2.08 -3.82 5.97
CA SER A 142 -1.99 -4.75 4.84
C SER A 142 -2.49 -4.06 3.57
N PHE A 143 -2.02 -4.52 2.42
CA PHE A 143 -2.43 -4.01 1.11
C PHE A 143 -2.83 -5.17 0.21
N ILE A 144 -3.89 -4.97 -0.56
CA ILE A 144 -4.35 -5.95 -1.55
C ILE A 144 -4.82 -5.24 -2.81
N MET A 145 -4.45 -5.79 -3.96
CA MET A 145 -4.76 -5.24 -5.27
C MET A 145 -5.06 -6.37 -6.24
N THR A 146 -6.22 -6.31 -6.89
CA THR A 146 -6.59 -7.18 -8.00
C THR A 146 -6.32 -6.45 -9.31
N THR A 147 -5.64 -7.12 -10.22
CA THR A 147 -5.29 -6.59 -11.54
C THR A 147 -5.66 -7.57 -12.63
N THR A 148 -6.06 -7.05 -13.77
CA THR A 148 -6.23 -7.77 -15.03
C THR A 148 -5.13 -7.33 -15.99
N ILE A 149 -4.31 -8.29 -16.44
CA ILE A 149 -3.15 -8.06 -17.30
C ILE A 149 -3.50 -8.53 -18.72
N HIS A 150 -3.28 -7.66 -19.70
CA HIS A 150 -3.39 -7.96 -21.12
C HIS A 150 -1.99 -7.90 -21.75
N ARG A 151 -1.54 -9.01 -22.34
CA ARG A 151 -0.21 -9.10 -22.99
C ARG A 151 -0.27 -8.89 -24.50
N THR A 152 0.81 -8.34 -25.06
CA THR A 152 1.01 -8.16 -26.51
C THR A 152 1.52 -9.46 -27.14
N GLY A 153 0.85 -9.98 -28.16
CA GLY A 153 1.40 -11.05 -29.01
C GLY A 153 0.58 -12.33 -29.15
N ASP A 154 -0.49 -12.54 -28.38
CA ASP A 154 -1.40 -13.67 -28.60
C ASP A 154 -2.58 -13.23 -29.46
N MET A 155 -2.78 -13.87 -30.62
CA MET A 155 -3.94 -13.66 -31.51
C MET A 155 -5.30 -13.98 -30.83
N LEU A 156 -5.28 -14.50 -29.60
CA LEU A 156 -6.43 -14.83 -28.78
C LEU A 156 -6.57 -14.00 -27.49
N GLY A 157 -5.70 -12.99 -27.27
CA GLY A 157 -5.83 -12.08 -26.13
C GLY A 157 -5.85 -12.81 -24.79
N HIS A 158 -4.70 -13.32 -24.35
CA HIS A 158 -4.59 -13.90 -23.01
C HIS A 158 -4.75 -12.81 -21.95
N GLU A 159 -5.96 -12.75 -21.39
CA GLU A 159 -6.30 -11.98 -20.20
C GLU A 159 -6.01 -12.81 -18.95
N GLU A 160 -5.32 -12.20 -18.00
CA GLU A 160 -4.95 -12.87 -16.76
C GLU A 160 -5.28 -11.99 -15.56
N ARG A 161 -6.17 -12.48 -14.69
CA ARG A 161 -6.50 -11.80 -13.43
C ARG A 161 -5.60 -12.30 -12.30
N ARG A 162 -5.01 -11.37 -11.58
CA ARG A 162 -4.06 -11.63 -10.49
C ARG A 162 -4.35 -10.76 -9.28
N VAL A 163 -4.00 -11.29 -8.11
CA VAL A 163 -4.08 -10.59 -6.84
C VAL A 163 -2.67 -10.47 -6.29
N PHE A 164 -2.29 -9.24 -5.97
CA PHE A 164 -1.05 -8.92 -5.30
C PHE A 164 -1.38 -8.33 -3.94
N GLY A 165 -0.52 -8.60 -2.97
CA GLY A 165 -0.67 -7.99 -1.67
C GLY A 165 0.60 -8.09 -0.86
N PHE A 166 0.65 -7.30 0.20
CA PHE A 166 1.59 -7.53 1.26
C PHE A 166 0.84 -7.47 2.58
N ASP A 167 1.23 -8.35 3.48
CA ASP A 167 0.95 -8.26 4.89
C ASP A 167 2.32 -8.33 5.57
N PRO A 168 2.81 -7.24 6.17
CA PRO A 168 4.15 -7.20 6.75
C PRO A 168 4.36 -8.26 7.84
N GLU A 169 3.28 -8.83 8.40
CA GLU A 169 3.34 -9.79 9.51
C GLU A 169 2.85 -11.20 9.15
N CYS A 170 2.32 -11.45 7.94
CA CYS A 170 1.75 -12.76 7.58
C CYS A 170 2.47 -13.47 6.42
N GLU A 171 3.08 -14.62 6.70
CA GLU A 171 3.34 -15.67 5.70
C GLU A 171 2.27 -16.77 5.81
N VAL A 172 1.66 -17.15 4.68
CA VAL A 172 0.87 -18.38 4.57
C VAL A 172 1.53 -19.26 3.51
N GLY A 173 2.21 -20.32 3.95
CA GLY A 173 2.76 -21.38 3.10
C GLY A 173 1.92 -22.65 3.16
N PRO A 174 2.00 -23.54 2.16
CA PRO A 174 1.46 -24.90 2.29
C PRO A 174 2.29 -25.58 3.37
N GLY A 175 1.73 -25.81 4.55
CA GLY A 175 2.45 -26.48 5.64
C GLY A 175 3.22 -27.69 5.12
N GLY A 176 4.54 -27.61 5.16
CA GLY A 176 5.49 -28.64 4.77
C GLY A 176 6.48 -28.85 5.90
#